data_AF-K1RT45-F1
#
_entry.id   AF-K1RT45-F1
#
_cell.length_a   1.000
_cell.length_b   1.000
_cell.length_c   1.000
_cell.angle_alpha   90.00
_cell.angle_beta   90.00
_cell.angle_gamma   90.00
#
_symmetry.space_group_name_H-M   'P 1'
#
loop_
_entity.id
_entity.type
_entity.pdbx_description
1 polymer ?
#
loop_
_entity_poly.entity_id
_entity_poly.type
_entity_poly.pdbx_seq_one_letter_code
_entity_poly.pdbx_strand_id
1 'polypeptide(L)'
;MVQYDRMVLNHLLDTYENSLLSIGENRRKIQIEFRFTRTSIPAYYDESSSEYEKIHILMNALENKNMITVIWKDHKQGHFIQKVRMNADQIDEIYRYTGRKPKHGLEEENRVFLQKYLNEDAPVTVSFVGYLLERLENHKSVKEYITLENLQETEKFFRACVSVEQNKTPCYIREFSIQHFQDSKYFEQIESRIIRVFRQFDEEYKEMDAVELLAEYGIYQTPDFVYFKGDVRLLVEGEEMNLSLLKQGIGISGE
;
A
#
# COMPACT_ATOMS: atom_id res chain seq x y z
N MET A 1 13.05 5.72 -20.09
CA MET A 1 14.41 6.28 -19.92
C MET A 1 14.64 6.48 -18.43
N VAL A 2 15.76 6.02 -17.87
CA VAL A 2 15.99 6.06 -16.42
C VAL A 2 16.31 7.50 -16.00
N GLN A 3 15.60 8.03 -14.99
CA GLN A 3 15.89 9.33 -14.39
C GLN A 3 16.94 9.16 -13.30
N TYR A 4 18.23 9.15 -13.67
CA TYR A 4 19.34 8.88 -12.75
C TYR A 4 19.46 9.90 -11.62
N ASP A 5 19.10 11.15 -11.87
CA ASP A 5 19.00 12.20 -10.87
C ASP A 5 18.04 11.81 -9.73
N ARG A 6 16.80 11.42 -10.08
CA ARG A 6 15.80 10.99 -9.10
C ARG A 6 16.17 9.68 -8.43
N MET A 7 16.74 8.73 -9.17
CA MET A 7 17.21 7.46 -8.61
C MET A 7 18.24 7.68 -7.50
N VAL A 8 19.26 8.50 -7.78
CA VAL A 8 20.31 8.84 -6.81
C VAL A 8 19.73 9.59 -5.61
N LEU A 9 18.92 10.62 -5.84
CA LEU A 9 18.31 11.39 -4.75
C LEU A 9 17.38 10.53 -3.89
N ASN A 10 16.57 9.65 -4.47
CA ASN A 10 15.70 8.75 -3.72
C ASN A 10 16.51 7.79 -2.84
N HIS A 11 17.61 7.23 -3.35
CA HIS A 11 18.48 6.39 -2.54
C HIS A 11 19.16 7.19 -1.41
N LEU A 12 19.57 8.43 -1.66
CA LEU A 12 20.11 9.29 -0.60
C LEU A 12 19.05 9.58 0.47
N LEU A 13 17.80 9.87 0.06
CA LEU A 13 16.67 10.06 0.98
C LEU A 13 16.37 8.79 1.79
N ASP A 14 16.41 7.59 1.17
CA ASP A 14 16.22 6.33 1.90
C ASP A 14 17.28 6.14 2.98
N THR A 15 18.55 6.36 2.64
CA THR A 15 19.65 6.26 3.61
C THR A 15 19.51 7.31 4.70
N TYR A 16 19.11 8.53 4.36
CA TYR A 16 18.87 9.61 5.31
C TYR A 16 17.73 9.28 6.28
N GLU A 17 16.57 8.87 5.79
CA GLU A 17 15.41 8.52 6.59
C GLU A 17 15.70 7.32 7.50
N ASN A 18 16.34 6.27 6.98
CA ASN A 18 16.76 5.14 7.81
C ASN A 18 17.80 5.55 8.87
N SER A 19 18.69 6.49 8.54
CA SER A 19 19.66 7.00 9.49
C SER A 19 18.99 7.80 10.61
N LEU A 20 17.98 8.63 10.31
CA LEU A 20 17.16 9.39 11.27
C LEU A 20 16.40 8.47 12.23
N LEU A 21 15.83 7.38 11.72
CA LEU A 21 15.11 6.36 12.50
C LEU A 21 16.03 5.60 13.47
N SER A 22 17.35 5.60 13.22
CA SER A 22 18.37 5.01 14.10
C SER A 22 18.90 5.98 15.17
N ILE A 23 18.52 7.27 15.14
CA ILE A 23 19.03 8.33 16.03
C ILE A 23 18.25 8.40 17.35
N GLY A 24 18.02 7.26 18.00
CA GLY A 24 17.80 7.25 19.44
C GLY A 24 19.04 7.73 20.20
N GLU A 25 20.26 7.58 19.65
CA GLU A 25 21.49 7.71 20.45
C GLU A 25 22.69 8.44 19.81
N ASN A 26 22.70 8.82 18.52
CA ASN A 26 23.94 9.31 17.89
C ASN A 26 23.80 10.59 17.04
N ARG A 27 23.88 11.75 17.70
CA ARG A 27 23.88 13.11 17.11
C ARG A 27 25.17 13.47 16.34
N ARG A 28 25.88 12.52 15.73
CA ARG A 28 26.99 12.85 14.83
C ARG A 28 26.39 13.06 13.43
N LYS A 29 26.70 14.19 12.78
CA LYS A 29 26.34 14.48 11.38
C LYS A 29 26.73 13.30 10.48
N ILE A 30 25.81 12.37 10.25
CA ILE A 30 26.06 11.20 9.38
C ILE A 30 26.18 11.73 7.96
N GLN A 31 27.29 11.42 7.30
CA GLN A 31 27.45 11.74 5.88
C GLN A 31 26.64 10.73 5.07
N ILE A 32 25.54 11.19 4.47
CA ILE A 32 24.71 10.36 3.61
C ILE A 32 25.33 10.35 2.21
N GLU A 33 25.78 9.18 1.78
CA GLU A 33 26.52 9.01 0.53
C GLU A 33 25.94 7.88 -0.32
N PHE A 34 26.07 8.00 -1.63
CA PHE A 34 25.75 6.95 -2.59
C PHE A 34 26.96 6.66 -3.47
N ARG A 35 27.43 5.41 -3.45
CA ARG A 35 28.63 4.98 -4.18
C ARG A 35 28.28 4.48 -5.56
N PHE A 36 29.04 4.91 -6.55
CA PHE A 36 28.90 4.43 -7.91
C PHE A 36 29.70 3.13 -8.00
N THR A 37 29.02 2.03 -8.30
CA THR A 37 29.59 0.70 -8.48
C THR A 37 28.96 0.05 -9.71
N ARG A 38 29.62 -0.98 -10.27
CA ARG A 38 29.08 -1.75 -11.41
C ARG A 38 27.71 -2.38 -11.12
N THR A 39 27.35 -2.52 -9.84
CA THR A 39 26.04 -3.02 -9.40
C THR A 39 25.02 -1.91 -9.21
N SER A 40 25.42 -0.74 -8.68
CA SER A 40 24.49 0.35 -8.37
C SER A 40 24.10 1.16 -9.62
N ILE A 41 25.05 1.39 -10.53
CA ILE A 41 24.79 2.02 -11.83
C ILE A 41 25.61 1.32 -12.92
N PRO A 42 25.18 0.13 -13.40
CA PRO A 42 25.90 -0.62 -14.43
C PRO A 42 26.16 0.19 -15.71
N ALA A 43 25.16 0.97 -16.15
CA ALA A 43 25.21 1.80 -17.34
C ALA A 43 26.30 2.90 -17.30
N TYR A 44 26.78 3.27 -16.11
CA TYR A 44 27.84 4.27 -15.96
C TYR A 44 29.24 3.72 -16.29
N TYR A 45 29.41 2.40 -16.27
CA TYR A 45 30.70 1.76 -16.55
C TYR A 45 30.91 1.40 -18.02
N ASP A 46 29.95 1.76 -18.87
CA ASP A 46 30.10 1.72 -20.32
C ASP A 46 30.40 3.14 -20.82
N GLU A 47 31.70 3.48 -20.86
CA GLU A 47 32.18 4.81 -21.29
C GLU A 47 31.81 5.15 -22.74
N SER A 48 31.52 4.15 -23.57
CA SER A 48 31.11 4.34 -24.96
C SER A 48 29.63 4.68 -25.13
N SER A 49 28.85 4.55 -24.04
CA SER A 49 27.42 4.79 -24.05
C SER A 49 27.06 6.25 -23.84
N SER A 50 25.98 6.69 -24.48
CA SER A 50 25.37 8.00 -24.22
C SER A 50 24.91 8.19 -22.76
N GLU A 51 24.78 7.10 -22.00
CA GLU A 51 24.39 7.13 -20.59
C GLU A 51 25.50 7.69 -19.68
N TYR A 52 26.78 7.46 -20.02
CA TYR A 52 27.92 7.99 -19.26
C TYR A 52 27.89 9.52 -19.19
N GLU A 53 27.70 10.17 -20.34
CA GLU A 53 27.64 11.64 -20.44
C GLU A 53 26.37 12.19 -19.79
N LYS A 54 25.21 11.53 -20.00
CA LYS A 54 23.95 11.93 -19.35
C LYS A 54 24.05 11.93 -17.83
N ILE A 55 24.67 10.90 -17.24
CA ILE A 55 24.83 10.81 -15.79
C ILE A 55 25.70 11.96 -15.28
N HIS A 56 26.78 12.32 -15.98
CA HIS A 56 27.59 13.50 -15.62
C HIS A 56 26.79 14.80 -15.66
N ILE A 57 26.03 15.03 -16.73
CA ILE A 57 25.17 16.21 -16.87
C ILE A 57 24.18 16.30 -15.71
N LEU A 58 23.52 15.18 -15.38
CA LEU A 58 22.54 15.12 -14.30
C LEU A 58 23.17 15.34 -12.92
N MET A 59 24.33 14.75 -12.62
CA MET A 59 25.00 14.94 -11.33
C MET A 59 25.54 16.36 -11.16
N ASN A 60 26.10 16.95 -12.22
CA ASN A 60 26.50 18.36 -12.22
C ASN A 60 25.29 19.29 -12.03
N ALA A 61 24.13 18.97 -12.63
CA ALA A 61 22.91 19.75 -12.44
C ALA A 61 22.41 19.69 -10.98
N LEU A 62 22.51 18.52 -10.33
CA LEU A 62 22.18 18.39 -8.90
C LEU A 62 23.17 19.12 -7.98
N GLU A 63 24.46 19.09 -8.33
CA GLU A 63 25.51 19.81 -7.60
C GLU A 63 25.36 21.34 -7.74
N ASN A 64 25.03 21.84 -8.93
CA ASN A 64 24.73 23.26 -9.16
C ASN A 64 23.52 23.77 -8.36
N LYS A 65 22.59 22.87 -8.01
CA LYS A 65 21.46 23.16 -7.11
C LYS A 65 21.82 23.01 -5.63
N ASN A 66 23.08 22.76 -5.30
CA ASN A 66 23.59 22.49 -3.94
C ASN A 66 22.90 21.29 -3.25
N MET A 67 22.25 20.39 -3.99
CA MET A 67 21.56 19.22 -3.42
C MET A 67 22.54 18.10 -3.06
N ILE A 68 23.62 17.98 -3.84
CA ILE A 68 24.66 16.97 -3.65
C ILE A 68 26.05 17.58 -3.83
N THR A 69 27.07 16.85 -3.39
CA THR A 69 28.47 17.08 -3.74
C THR A 69 29.01 15.85 -4.46
N VAL A 70 29.58 16.04 -5.64
CA VAL A 70 30.16 14.98 -6.47
C VAL A 70 31.61 14.75 -6.03
N ILE A 71 31.93 13.51 -5.68
CA ILE A 71 33.28 13.10 -5.27
C ILE A 71 33.87 12.26 -6.40
N TRP A 72 34.91 12.78 -7.02
CA TRP A 72 35.60 12.19 -8.15
C TRP A 72 36.66 11.18 -7.71
N LYS A 73 36.79 10.10 -8.47
CA LYS A 73 37.81 9.08 -8.29
C LYS A 73 39.19 9.71 -8.53
N ASP A 74 40.13 9.39 -7.65
CA ASP A 74 41.50 9.91 -7.68
C ASP A 74 41.59 11.44 -7.70
N HIS A 75 40.54 12.15 -7.27
CA HIS A 75 40.41 13.61 -7.33
C HIS A 75 40.54 14.20 -8.75
N LYS A 76 40.32 13.39 -9.80
CA LYS A 76 40.33 13.83 -11.20
C LYS A 76 38.93 14.25 -11.62
N GLN A 77 38.67 15.56 -11.56
CA GLN A 77 37.39 16.14 -11.96
C GLN A 77 37.08 15.83 -13.43
N GLY A 78 35.84 15.40 -13.70
CA GLY A 78 35.37 15.08 -15.06
C GLY A 78 35.73 13.68 -15.57
N HIS A 79 36.42 12.85 -14.79
CA HIS A 79 36.73 11.48 -15.17
C HIS A 79 35.68 10.50 -14.61
N PHE A 80 35.92 9.86 -13.48
CA PHE A 80 34.95 8.95 -12.88
C PHE A 80 34.37 9.52 -11.58
N ILE A 81 33.06 9.58 -11.46
CA ILE A 81 32.36 9.81 -10.20
C ILE A 81 32.57 8.58 -9.33
N GLN A 82 33.18 8.75 -8.17
CA GLN A 82 33.37 7.69 -7.18
C GLN A 82 32.11 7.53 -6.33
N LYS A 83 31.57 8.66 -5.87
CA LYS A 83 30.38 8.72 -5.02
C LYS A 83 29.80 10.12 -5.03
N VAL A 84 28.56 10.23 -4.59
CA VAL A 84 27.91 11.51 -4.32
C VAL A 84 27.54 11.58 -2.85
N ARG A 85 27.58 12.79 -2.29
CA ARG A 85 27.18 13.06 -0.90
C ARG A 85 25.98 13.98 -0.90
N MET A 86 24.98 13.67 -0.10
CA MET A 86 23.81 14.54 0.05
C MET A 86 24.14 15.77 0.89
N ASN A 87 23.64 16.93 0.49
CA ASN A 87 23.64 18.11 1.33
C ASN A 87 22.38 18.13 2.22
N ALA A 88 22.54 17.82 3.50
CA ALA A 88 21.44 17.78 4.45
C ALA A 88 20.78 19.17 4.67
N ASP A 89 21.51 20.26 4.42
CA ASP A 89 20.98 21.63 4.54
C ASP A 89 19.97 21.97 3.42
N GLN A 90 19.86 21.13 2.39
CA GLN A 90 18.92 21.27 1.27
C GLN A 90 17.88 20.14 1.22
N ILE A 91 17.63 19.46 2.35
CA ILE A 91 16.73 18.31 2.41
C ILE A 91 15.31 18.61 1.89
N ASP A 92 14.74 19.77 2.24
CA ASP A 92 13.39 20.17 1.79
C ASP A 92 13.32 20.38 0.28
N GLU A 93 14.39 20.91 -0.32
CA GLU A 93 14.49 21.09 -1.77
C GLU A 93 14.61 19.74 -2.48
N ILE A 94 15.34 18.79 -1.89
CA ILE A 94 15.48 17.43 -2.42
C ILE A 94 14.14 16.69 -2.37
N TYR A 95 13.37 16.82 -1.29
CA TYR A 95 12.01 16.28 -1.21
C TYR A 95 11.09 16.90 -2.28
N ARG A 96 11.16 18.22 -2.48
CA ARG A 96 10.37 18.91 -3.51
C ARG A 96 10.74 18.47 -4.93
N TYR A 97 12.04 18.30 -5.20
CA TYR A 97 12.53 17.88 -6.51
C TYR A 97 12.12 16.44 -6.87
N THR A 98 12.18 15.54 -5.89
CA THR A 98 11.78 14.13 -6.04
C THR A 98 10.26 13.94 -6.01
N GLY A 99 9.52 14.89 -5.45
CA GLY A 99 8.09 14.78 -5.20
C GLY A 99 7.76 13.81 -4.06
N ARG A 100 8.76 13.44 -3.25
CA ARG A 100 8.63 12.49 -2.13
C ARG A 100 8.22 13.23 -0.87
N LYS A 101 7.29 12.66 -0.10
CA LYS A 101 6.96 13.12 1.25
C LYS A 101 7.91 12.47 2.27
N PRO A 102 8.39 13.20 3.29
CA PRO A 102 9.24 12.63 4.33
C PRO A 102 8.54 11.49 5.07
N LYS A 103 9.20 10.34 5.21
CA LYS A 103 8.63 9.15 5.88
C LYS A 103 8.15 9.43 7.30
N HIS A 104 8.92 10.18 8.10
CA HIS A 104 8.52 10.54 9.46
C HIS A 104 7.24 11.38 9.50
N GLY A 105 7.07 12.31 8.54
CA GLY A 105 5.84 13.10 8.44
C GLY A 105 4.63 12.22 8.15
N LEU A 106 4.79 11.24 7.25
CA LEU A 106 3.75 10.27 6.95
C LEU A 106 3.44 9.35 8.14
N GLU A 107 4.46 8.88 8.86
CA GLU A 107 4.27 8.04 10.06
C GLU A 107 3.48 8.78 11.14
N GLU A 108 3.77 10.06 11.39
CA GLU A 108 3.06 10.87 12.38
C GLU A 108 1.61 11.15 11.94
N GLU A 109 1.39 11.51 10.68
CA GLU A 109 0.05 11.70 10.11
C GLU A 109 -0.79 10.43 10.23
N ASN A 110 -0.20 9.27 9.90
CA ASN A 110 -0.87 7.98 10.04
C ASN A 110 -1.09 7.60 11.52
N ARG A 111 -0.17 7.91 12.43
CA ARG A 111 -0.35 7.67 13.88
C ARG A 111 -1.55 8.45 14.43
N VAL A 112 -1.62 9.76 14.15
CA VAL A 112 -2.76 10.60 14.56
C VAL A 112 -4.07 10.11 13.93
N PHE A 113 -4.02 9.66 12.69
CA PHE A 113 -5.19 9.08 12.02
C PHE A 113 -5.67 7.78 12.68
N LEU A 114 -4.75 6.84 12.92
CA LEU A 114 -5.04 5.53 13.52
C LEU A 114 -5.61 5.64 14.93
N GLN A 115 -5.12 6.59 15.74
CA GLN A 115 -5.63 6.82 17.10
C GLN A 115 -7.14 7.11 17.17
N LYS A 116 -7.75 7.59 16.09
CA LYS A 116 -9.20 7.83 16.02
C LYS A 116 -10.02 6.55 16.18
N TYR A 117 -9.45 5.41 15.80
CA TYR A 117 -10.13 4.12 15.81
C TYR A 117 -9.98 3.36 17.14
N LEU A 118 -9.17 3.84 18.09
CA LEU A 118 -8.93 3.15 19.37
C LEU A 118 -10.15 3.07 20.28
N ASN A 119 -11.16 3.91 20.06
CA ASN A 119 -12.38 3.99 20.87
C ASN A 119 -13.63 3.50 20.12
N GLU A 120 -13.46 2.88 18.95
CA GLU A 120 -14.56 2.31 18.19
C GLU A 120 -15.10 1.04 18.89
N ASP A 121 -16.40 0.80 18.76
CA ASP A 121 -17.05 -0.46 19.15
C ASP A 121 -16.74 -1.53 18.08
N ALA A 122 -15.46 -1.88 17.95
CA ALA A 122 -14.89 -2.79 16.97
C ALA A 122 -13.59 -3.43 17.51
N PRO A 123 -13.67 -4.41 18.43
CA PRO A 123 -12.52 -4.98 19.15
C PRO A 123 -11.37 -5.51 18.27
N VAL A 124 -11.67 -6.15 17.14
CA VAL A 124 -10.66 -6.71 16.23
C VAL A 124 -9.91 -5.57 15.54
N THR A 125 -10.64 -4.56 15.07
CA THR A 125 -10.08 -3.34 14.47
C THR A 125 -9.27 -2.54 15.47
N VAL A 126 -9.74 -2.37 16.70
CA VAL A 126 -8.99 -1.70 17.79
C VAL A 126 -7.68 -2.42 18.08
N SER A 127 -7.70 -3.76 18.15
CA SER A 127 -6.50 -4.58 18.37
C SER A 127 -5.51 -4.44 17.22
N PHE A 128 -6.00 -4.46 15.99
CA PHE A 128 -5.20 -4.23 14.79
C PHE A 128 -4.57 -2.83 14.75
N VAL A 129 -5.33 -1.80 15.11
CA VAL A 129 -4.85 -0.41 15.23
C VAL A 129 -3.73 -0.32 16.26
N GLY A 130 -3.92 -0.93 17.44
CA GLY A 130 -2.89 -0.97 18.49
C GLY A 130 -1.59 -1.60 18.00
N TYR A 131 -1.67 -2.73 17.29
CA TYR A 131 -0.52 -3.37 16.67
C TYR A 131 0.21 -2.48 15.65
N LEU A 132 -0.54 -1.77 14.80
CA LEU A 132 0.09 -0.85 13.84
C LEU A 132 0.75 0.35 14.52
N LEU A 133 0.11 0.92 15.54
CA LEU A 133 0.68 2.02 16.32
C LEU A 133 2.01 1.59 16.97
N GLU A 134 2.04 0.42 17.62
CA GLU A 134 3.27 -0.14 18.20
C GLU A 134 4.37 -0.32 17.14
N ARG A 135 4.01 -0.78 15.93
CA ARG A 135 4.98 -0.92 14.84
C ARG A 135 5.51 0.42 14.35
N LEU A 136 4.66 1.43 14.21
CA LEU A 136 5.06 2.77 13.80
C LEU A 136 5.95 3.43 14.86
N GLU A 137 5.64 3.27 16.15
CA GLU A 137 6.48 3.72 17.26
C GLU A 137 7.87 3.06 17.25
N ASN A 138 7.93 1.77 16.93
CA ASN A 138 9.17 1.02 16.83
C ASN A 138 9.85 1.11 15.43
N HIS A 139 9.42 2.04 14.57
CA HIS A 139 9.93 2.23 13.20
C HIS A 139 9.93 0.96 12.33
N LYS A 140 9.03 0.02 12.61
CA LYS A 140 8.83 -1.22 11.85
C LYS A 140 7.94 -0.95 10.63
N SER A 141 8.16 -1.72 9.57
CA SER A 141 7.31 -1.63 8.37
C SER A 141 5.87 -2.06 8.66
N VAL A 142 4.91 -1.29 8.13
CA VAL A 142 3.47 -1.57 8.12
C VAL A 142 2.90 -1.80 6.71
N LYS A 143 3.78 -1.85 5.69
CA LYS A 143 3.40 -1.99 4.26
C LYS A 143 2.63 -3.26 3.93
N GLU A 144 2.69 -4.25 4.81
CA GLU A 144 1.90 -5.48 4.72
C GLU A 144 0.38 -5.22 4.82
N TYR A 145 -0.01 -4.13 5.47
CA TYR A 145 -1.41 -3.79 5.72
C TYR A 145 -1.81 -2.47 5.09
N ILE A 146 -1.00 -1.41 5.22
CA ILE A 146 -1.35 -0.05 4.81
C ILE A 146 -0.23 0.63 4.02
N THR A 147 -0.62 1.57 3.16
CA THR A 147 0.31 2.41 2.40
C THR A 147 0.33 3.81 3.01
N LEU A 148 1.43 4.17 3.68
CA LEU A 148 1.54 5.45 4.42
C LEU A 148 1.32 6.67 3.53
N GLU A 149 1.68 6.58 2.25
CA GLU A 149 1.53 7.62 1.25
C GLU A 149 0.07 7.84 0.81
N ASN A 150 -0.83 6.88 1.07
CA ASN A 150 -2.22 6.91 0.65
C ASN A 150 -3.18 6.85 1.85
N LEU A 151 -3.31 8.00 2.53
CA LEU A 151 -4.19 8.12 3.69
C LEU A 151 -5.66 7.87 3.35
N GLN A 152 -6.13 8.26 2.16
CA GLN A 152 -7.53 8.06 1.76
C GLN A 152 -7.88 6.58 1.59
N GLU A 153 -6.98 5.79 1.00
CA GLU A 153 -7.16 4.34 0.89
C GLU A 153 -7.09 3.68 2.25
N THR A 154 -6.13 4.09 3.08
CA THR A 154 -6.00 3.63 4.47
C THR A 154 -7.29 3.91 5.24
N GLU A 155 -7.87 5.10 5.09
CA GLU A 155 -9.13 5.48 5.74
C GLU A 155 -10.31 4.65 5.27
N LYS A 156 -10.46 4.44 3.96
CA LYS A 156 -11.53 3.57 3.45
C LYS A 156 -11.38 2.14 3.97
N PHE A 157 -10.15 1.64 4.10
CA PHE A 157 -9.89 0.31 4.64
C PHE A 157 -10.28 0.18 6.11
N PHE A 158 -9.85 1.10 6.99
CA PHE A 158 -10.25 1.05 8.40
C PHE A 158 -11.76 1.21 8.58
N ARG A 159 -12.38 2.12 7.81
CA ARG A 159 -13.85 2.25 7.81
C ARG A 159 -14.52 0.93 7.43
N ALA A 160 -13.94 0.17 6.50
CA ALA A 160 -14.45 -1.15 6.14
C ALA A 160 -14.36 -2.14 7.30
N CYS A 161 -13.20 -2.26 7.96
CA CYS A 161 -13.04 -3.13 9.13
C CYS A 161 -14.05 -2.81 10.23
N VAL A 162 -14.19 -1.53 10.59
CA VAL A 162 -15.20 -1.09 11.59
C VAL A 162 -16.61 -1.42 11.13
N SER A 163 -16.94 -1.17 9.86
CA SER A 163 -18.29 -1.43 9.33
C SER A 163 -18.65 -2.92 9.34
N VAL A 164 -17.66 -3.81 9.18
CA VAL A 164 -17.86 -5.27 9.27
C VAL A 164 -18.21 -5.65 10.70
N GLU A 165 -17.41 -5.23 11.69
CA GLU A 165 -17.66 -5.56 13.10
C GLU A 165 -18.96 -4.96 13.64
N GLN A 166 -19.33 -3.78 13.15
CA GLN A 166 -20.56 -3.10 13.56
C GLN A 166 -21.79 -3.52 12.77
N ASN A 167 -21.67 -4.47 11.82
CA ASN A 167 -22.81 -4.93 11.04
C ASN A 167 -23.76 -5.74 11.92
N LYS A 168 -24.99 -5.24 12.10
CA LYS A 168 -26.03 -5.89 12.93
C LYS A 168 -27.18 -6.44 12.10
N THR A 169 -27.19 -6.16 10.81
CA THR A 169 -28.26 -6.55 9.88
C THR A 169 -27.70 -7.47 8.80
N PRO A 170 -28.26 -8.68 8.64
CA PRO A 170 -27.95 -9.56 7.53
C PRO A 170 -28.01 -8.83 6.18
N CYS A 171 -26.96 -8.92 5.38
CA CYS A 171 -26.90 -8.34 4.04
C CYS A 171 -25.96 -9.12 3.12
N TYR A 172 -26.12 -8.94 1.81
CA TYR A 172 -25.16 -9.48 0.84
C TYR A 172 -23.94 -8.57 0.68
N ILE A 173 -22.78 -9.15 0.33
CA ILE A 173 -21.51 -8.42 0.11
C ILE A 173 -21.68 -7.21 -0.80
N ARG A 174 -22.43 -7.33 -1.90
CA ARG A 174 -22.67 -6.21 -2.83
C ARG A 174 -23.52 -5.11 -2.20
N GLU A 175 -24.51 -5.46 -1.40
CA GLU A 175 -25.36 -4.49 -0.68
C GLU A 175 -24.53 -3.77 0.38
N PHE A 176 -23.75 -4.52 1.15
CA PHE A 176 -22.77 -3.97 2.10
C PHE A 176 -21.81 -3.01 1.42
N SER A 177 -21.26 -3.41 0.27
CA SER A 177 -20.31 -2.60 -0.49
C SER A 177 -20.94 -1.29 -1.00
N ILE A 178 -22.17 -1.35 -1.53
CA ILE A 178 -22.91 -0.16 -1.98
C ILE A 178 -23.22 0.76 -0.79
N GLN A 179 -23.71 0.20 0.31
CA GLN A 179 -24.12 0.95 1.50
C GLN A 179 -22.95 1.75 2.12
N HIS A 180 -21.77 1.15 2.21
CA HIS A 180 -20.62 1.74 2.90
C HIS A 180 -19.61 2.46 1.98
N PHE A 181 -19.64 2.18 0.67
CA PHE A 181 -18.64 2.69 -0.28
C PHE A 181 -19.19 3.26 -1.59
N GLN A 182 -20.51 3.17 -1.83
CA GLN A 182 -21.14 3.59 -3.10
C GLN A 182 -20.52 2.93 -4.34
N ASP A 183 -19.92 1.75 -4.16
CA ASP A 183 -19.25 0.96 -5.18
C ASP A 183 -19.55 -0.50 -4.89
N SER A 184 -20.19 -1.20 -5.81
CA SER A 184 -20.63 -2.59 -5.62
C SER A 184 -19.48 -3.61 -5.60
N LYS A 185 -18.27 -3.22 -6.01
CA LYS A 185 -17.10 -4.12 -6.10
C LYS A 185 -15.95 -3.72 -5.18
N TYR A 186 -16.07 -2.60 -4.47
CA TYR A 186 -14.97 -2.14 -3.62
C TYR A 186 -14.65 -3.13 -2.50
N PHE A 187 -15.67 -3.68 -1.83
CA PHE A 187 -15.45 -4.66 -0.75
C PHE A 187 -14.71 -5.91 -1.26
N GLU A 188 -15.10 -6.45 -2.42
CA GLU A 188 -14.44 -7.62 -3.05
C GLU A 188 -12.92 -7.39 -3.26
N GLN A 189 -12.51 -6.15 -3.56
CA GLN A 189 -11.09 -5.83 -3.77
C GLN A 189 -10.26 -5.84 -2.47
N ILE A 190 -10.90 -5.53 -1.33
CA ILE A 190 -10.23 -5.43 -0.03
C ILE A 190 -10.55 -6.61 0.90
N GLU A 191 -11.49 -7.48 0.51
CA GLU A 191 -11.98 -8.62 1.30
C GLU A 191 -10.83 -9.47 1.82
N SER A 192 -9.95 -9.94 0.93
CA SER A 192 -8.78 -10.75 1.32
C SER A 192 -7.90 -10.09 2.40
N ARG A 193 -7.80 -8.76 2.38
CA ARG A 193 -7.03 -8.00 3.37
C ARG A 193 -7.80 -7.86 4.70
N ILE A 194 -9.12 -7.69 4.66
CA ILE A 194 -9.99 -7.71 5.85
C ILE A 194 -9.90 -9.07 6.53
N ILE A 195 -10.14 -10.17 5.78
CA ILE A 195 -10.08 -11.55 6.30
C ILE A 195 -8.73 -11.81 6.97
N ARG A 196 -7.62 -11.41 6.33
CA ARG A 196 -6.28 -11.57 6.90
C ARG A 196 -6.13 -10.85 8.24
N VAL A 197 -6.63 -9.61 8.35
CA VAL A 197 -6.59 -8.86 9.61
C VAL A 197 -7.43 -9.59 10.67
N PHE A 198 -8.66 -9.96 10.33
CA PHE A 198 -9.58 -10.55 11.31
C PHE A 198 -9.05 -11.88 11.86
N ARG A 199 -8.50 -12.75 11.00
CA ARG A 199 -7.84 -13.99 11.42
C ARG A 199 -6.60 -13.79 12.30
N GLN A 200 -5.93 -12.65 12.17
CA GLN A 200 -4.72 -12.37 12.92
C GLN A 200 -5.02 -11.85 14.33
N PHE A 201 -6.13 -11.13 14.50
CA PHE A 201 -6.46 -10.44 15.74
C PHE A 201 -7.62 -11.06 16.51
N ASP A 202 -8.22 -12.12 15.96
CA ASP A 202 -9.18 -12.96 16.65
C ASP A 202 -8.86 -14.45 16.37
N GLU A 203 -8.61 -15.21 17.44
CA GLU A 203 -8.27 -16.63 17.34
C GLU A 203 -9.46 -17.49 16.89
N GLU A 204 -10.71 -17.02 17.08
CA GLU A 204 -11.90 -17.76 16.65
C GLU A 204 -11.94 -17.92 15.12
N TYR A 205 -11.42 -16.94 14.38
CA TYR A 205 -11.49 -16.92 12.91
C TYR A 205 -10.34 -17.63 12.20
N LYS A 206 -9.31 -18.05 12.93
CA LYS A 206 -8.03 -18.49 12.36
C LYS A 206 -8.16 -19.64 11.35
N GLU A 207 -9.05 -20.58 11.65
CA GLU A 207 -9.32 -21.77 10.83
C GLU A 207 -10.59 -21.66 9.99
N MET A 208 -11.39 -20.59 10.17
CA MET A 208 -12.62 -20.36 9.40
C MET A 208 -12.28 -19.95 7.98
N ASP A 209 -13.06 -20.40 7.00
CA ASP A 209 -12.94 -19.87 5.65
C ASP A 209 -13.45 -18.41 5.56
N ALA A 210 -13.26 -17.75 4.42
CA ALA A 210 -13.63 -16.35 4.27
C ALA A 210 -15.15 -16.12 4.30
N VAL A 211 -15.92 -17.10 3.82
CA VAL A 211 -17.39 -17.03 3.76
C VAL A 211 -17.96 -17.21 5.16
N GLU A 212 -17.46 -18.20 5.91
CA GLU A 212 -17.82 -18.44 7.30
C GLU A 212 -17.51 -17.21 8.18
N LEU A 213 -16.31 -16.64 8.05
CA LEU A 213 -15.91 -15.45 8.82
C LEU A 213 -16.86 -14.28 8.57
N LEU A 214 -17.17 -13.96 7.32
CA LEU A 214 -18.10 -12.86 7.00
C LEU A 214 -19.53 -13.15 7.46
N ALA A 215 -19.95 -14.42 7.45
CA ALA A 215 -21.26 -14.83 7.91
C ALA A 215 -21.44 -14.62 9.43
N GLU A 216 -20.38 -14.74 10.24
CA GLU A 216 -20.39 -14.39 11.67
C GLU A 216 -20.73 -12.89 11.88
N TYR A 217 -20.36 -12.04 10.93
CA TYR A 217 -20.73 -10.62 10.90
C TYR A 217 -22.03 -10.34 10.13
N GLY A 218 -22.79 -11.37 9.75
CA GLY A 218 -24.04 -11.21 9.00
C GLY A 218 -23.85 -10.71 7.57
N ILE A 219 -22.69 -10.94 6.97
CA ILE A 219 -22.37 -10.56 5.58
C ILE A 219 -22.26 -11.83 4.73
N TYR A 220 -23.12 -11.96 3.73
CA TYR A 220 -23.24 -13.18 2.92
C TYR A 220 -22.80 -12.95 1.48
N GLN A 221 -22.28 -13.98 0.82
CA GLN A 221 -22.00 -13.88 -0.62
C GLN A 221 -23.29 -13.62 -1.40
N THR A 222 -23.20 -12.80 -2.45
CA THR A 222 -24.34 -12.61 -3.35
C THR A 222 -24.52 -13.88 -4.16
N PRO A 223 -25.69 -14.54 -4.12
CA PRO A 223 -25.92 -15.71 -4.94
C PRO A 223 -25.81 -15.37 -6.42
N ASP A 224 -25.09 -16.19 -7.17
CA ASP A 224 -25.07 -16.09 -8.62
C ASP A 224 -26.33 -16.73 -9.18
N PHE A 225 -27.06 -15.96 -9.98
CA PHE A 225 -28.30 -16.41 -10.62
C PHE A 225 -28.05 -16.75 -12.08
N VAL A 226 -28.51 -17.93 -12.48
CA VAL A 226 -28.71 -18.25 -13.90
C VAL A 226 -30.14 -17.89 -14.27
N TYR A 227 -30.28 -16.95 -15.20
CA TYR A 227 -31.59 -16.50 -15.67
C TYR A 227 -32.04 -17.28 -16.89
N PHE A 228 -33.27 -17.81 -16.83
CA PHE A 228 -33.94 -18.53 -17.91
C PHE A 228 -35.15 -17.72 -18.38
N LYS A 229 -35.33 -17.62 -19.69
CA LYS A 229 -36.52 -17.01 -20.29
C LYS A 229 -36.88 -17.70 -21.60
N GLY A 230 -38.16 -18.04 -21.76
CA GLY A 230 -38.68 -18.70 -22.97
C GLY A 230 -39.25 -20.08 -22.67
N ASP A 231 -39.30 -20.93 -23.70
CA ASP A 231 -39.84 -22.29 -23.60
C ASP A 231 -38.79 -23.25 -23.00
N VAL A 232 -38.60 -23.13 -21.69
CA VAL A 232 -37.65 -23.93 -20.92
C VAL A 232 -38.41 -24.97 -20.10
N ARG A 233 -37.93 -26.21 -20.08
CA ARG A 233 -38.41 -27.28 -19.20
C ARG A 233 -37.29 -27.70 -18.25
N LEU A 234 -37.58 -27.71 -16.96
CA LEU A 234 -36.67 -28.18 -15.92
C LEU A 234 -37.13 -29.56 -15.43
N LEU A 235 -36.19 -30.45 -15.20
CA LEU A 235 -36.42 -31.76 -14.58
C LEU A 235 -35.57 -31.82 -13.31
N VAL A 236 -36.22 -31.91 -12.14
CA VAL A 236 -35.55 -31.98 -10.83
C VAL A 236 -36.12 -33.19 -10.09
N GLU A 237 -35.28 -34.15 -9.71
CA GLU A 237 -35.67 -35.37 -8.99
C GLU A 237 -36.85 -36.15 -9.60
N GLY A 238 -37.03 -36.05 -10.93
CA GLY A 238 -38.12 -36.72 -11.66
C GLY A 238 -39.38 -35.87 -11.83
N GLU A 239 -39.46 -34.69 -11.21
CA GLU A 239 -40.54 -33.72 -11.39
C GLU A 239 -40.22 -32.75 -12.53
N GLU A 240 -41.12 -32.64 -13.51
CA GLU A 240 -40.98 -31.75 -14.66
C GLU A 240 -41.72 -30.42 -14.42
N MET A 241 -41.02 -29.31 -14.60
CA MET A 241 -41.60 -27.96 -14.55
C MET A 241 -41.45 -27.25 -15.90
N ASN A 242 -42.59 -26.82 -16.45
CA ASN A 242 -42.62 -26.02 -17.67
C ASN A 242 -42.58 -24.51 -17.34
N LEU A 243 -41.48 -23.85 -17.70
CA LEU A 243 -41.24 -22.43 -17.42
C LEU A 243 -41.80 -21.48 -18.49
N SER A 244 -42.35 -21.99 -19.60
CA SER A 244 -42.97 -21.16 -20.65
C SER A 244 -44.10 -20.25 -20.12
N LEU A 245 -44.70 -20.62 -18.99
CA LEU A 245 -45.72 -19.83 -18.30
C LEU A 245 -45.16 -18.58 -17.60
N LEU A 246 -43.87 -18.57 -17.26
CA LEU A 246 -43.18 -17.45 -16.62
C LEU A 246 -42.70 -16.46 -17.70
N LYS A 247 -43.62 -15.59 -18.14
CA LYS A 247 -43.38 -14.64 -19.25
C LYS A 247 -42.16 -13.72 -19.05
N GLN A 248 -41.80 -13.43 -17.81
CA GLN A 248 -40.64 -12.60 -17.47
C GLN A 248 -39.36 -13.41 -17.21
N GLY A 249 -39.44 -14.74 -17.23
CA GLY A 249 -38.36 -15.64 -16.88
C GLY A 249 -38.29 -15.97 -15.39
N ILE A 250 -37.25 -16.71 -15.02
CA ILE A 250 -36.90 -17.10 -13.64
C ILE A 250 -35.38 -17.06 -13.46
N GLY A 251 -34.91 -16.72 -12.26
CA GLY A 251 -33.51 -16.88 -11.87
C GLY A 251 -33.38 -18.08 -10.93
N ILE A 252 -32.42 -18.96 -11.19
CA ILE A 252 -32.05 -20.05 -10.29
C ILE A 252 -30.71 -19.69 -9.67
N SER A 253 -30.64 -19.61 -8.35
CA SER A 253 -29.37 -19.48 -7.64
C SER A 253 -28.65 -20.81 -7.61
N GLY A 254 -27.35 -20.80 -7.90
CA GLY A 254 -26.47 -21.90 -7.53
C GLY A 254 -25.96 -21.65 -6.12
N GLU A 255 -26.52 -22.33 -5.12
CA GLU A 255 -25.78 -22.66 -3.89
C GLU A 255 -25.03 -23.98 -4.12
#